data_AF-A0A948XNC7-F1
#
_entry.id   AF-A0A948XNC7-F1
#
_cell.length_a   1.000
_cell.length_b   1.000
_cell.length_c   1.000
_cell.angle_alpha   90.00
_cell.angle_beta   90.00
_cell.angle_gamma   90.00
#
_symmetry.space_group_name_H-M   'P 1'
#
loop_
_entity.id
_entity.type
_entity.pdbx_description
1 polymer ?
#
loop_
_entity_poly.entity_id
_entity_poly.type
_entity_poly.pdbx_seq_one_letter_code
_entity_poly.pdbx_strand_id
1 'polypeptide(L)'
;PPEIEFRTRGDRVGVGSGRVPAGGAEVVAVTFTPGPQEVEIDRGDNRGRTVRHMNVVRSVRILGAWTGRPALYALPDAREPGQAVAVLVQAKDDRRILNAAVLGPH
;
A
#
# COMPACT_ATOMS: atom_id res chain seq x y z
N PRO A 1 11.30 -12.92 5.51
CA PRO A 1 10.79 -11.70 4.85
C PRO A 1 11.19 -10.49 5.68
N PRO A 2 11.43 -9.29 5.12
CA PRO A 2 11.76 -8.12 5.92
C PRO A 2 10.59 -7.70 6.81
N GLU A 3 10.86 -7.34 8.06
CA GLU A 3 9.85 -6.77 8.95
C GLU A 3 9.46 -5.35 8.50
N ILE A 4 8.18 -4.99 8.64
CA ILE A 4 7.66 -3.67 8.27
C ILE A 4 6.98 -3.08 9.50
N GLU A 5 7.45 -1.92 9.94
CA GLU A 5 6.99 -1.28 11.18
C GLU A 5 6.63 0.19 10.90
N PHE A 6 5.38 0.56 11.16
CA PHE A 6 4.93 1.95 11.10
C PHE A 6 5.37 2.69 12.36
N ARG A 7 5.90 3.91 12.19
CA ARG A 7 6.22 4.78 13.33
C ARG A 7 4.93 5.28 13.97
N THR A 8 4.96 5.59 15.27
CA THR A 8 3.78 5.96 16.07
C THR A 8 2.93 7.09 15.47
N ARG A 9 3.57 8.05 14.80
CA ARG A 9 2.84 9.17 14.14
C ARG A 9 2.19 8.78 12.81
N GLY A 10 2.52 7.61 12.25
CA GLY A 10 2.04 7.15 10.94
C GLY A 10 2.66 7.88 9.74
N ASP A 11 3.68 8.73 9.96
CA ASP A 11 4.36 9.54 8.94
C ASP A 11 5.54 8.82 8.28
N ARG A 12 5.95 7.69 8.85
CA ARG A 12 7.13 6.93 8.42
C ARG A 12 6.93 5.44 8.58
N VAL A 13 7.62 4.67 7.73
CA VAL A 13 7.68 3.22 7.80
C VAL A 13 9.12 2.73 7.78
N GLY A 14 9.48 1.91 8.76
CA GLY A 14 10.73 1.17 8.78
C GLY A 14 10.59 -0.15 8.06
N VAL A 15 11.58 -0.49 7.23
CA VAL A 15 11.73 -1.83 6.65
C VAL A 15 13.02 -2.42 7.21
N GLY A 16 12.93 -3.57 7.85
CA GLY A 16 14.04 -4.28 8.48
C GLY A 16 15.02 -4.87 7.46
N SER A 17 16.02 -5.59 7.97
CA SER A 17 16.93 -6.36 7.13
C SER A 17 16.27 -7.62 6.56
N GLY A 18 16.83 -8.17 5.49
CA GLY A 18 16.34 -9.42 4.91
C GLY A 18 17.08 -9.83 3.64
N ARG A 19 16.79 -11.04 3.17
CA ARG A 19 17.33 -11.53 1.89
C ARG A 19 16.75 -10.70 0.75
N VAL A 20 17.64 -10.09 -0.03
CA VAL A 20 17.27 -9.31 -1.21
C VAL A 20 17.30 -10.17 -2.47
N PRO A 21 16.31 -10.05 -3.37
CA PRO A 21 16.36 -10.66 -4.71
C PRO A 21 17.49 -10.08 -5.57
N ALA A 22 17.81 -10.77 -6.68
CA ALA A 22 18.57 -10.16 -7.76
C ALA A 22 17.86 -8.87 -8.22
N GLY A 23 18.64 -7.84 -8.56
CA GLY A 23 18.11 -6.52 -8.94
C GLY A 23 17.61 -5.64 -7.78
N GLY A 24 17.51 -6.17 -6.55
CA GLY A 24 17.01 -5.42 -5.40
C GLY A 24 15.49 -5.45 -5.24
N ALA A 25 14.99 -4.65 -4.31
CA ALA A 25 13.56 -4.41 -4.16
C ALA A 25 13.25 -2.91 -4.11
N GLU A 26 11.97 -2.57 -4.18
CA GLU A 26 11.43 -1.25 -3.93
C GLU A 26 10.37 -1.32 -2.83
N VAL A 27 10.26 -0.24 -2.08
CA VAL A 27 9.20 -0.04 -1.08
C VAL A 27 8.14 0.82 -1.71
N VAL A 28 6.91 0.33 -1.75
CA VAL A 28 5.77 0.99 -2.39
C VAL A 28 4.70 1.25 -1.34
N ALA A 29 4.20 2.48 -1.29
CA ALA A 29 3.00 2.84 -0.53
C ALA A 29 1.79 2.84 -1.47
N VAL A 30 0.72 2.18 -1.02
CA VAL A 30 -0.58 2.15 -1.70
C VAL A 30 -1.61 2.73 -0.75
N THR A 31 -2.15 3.90 -1.08
CA THR A 31 -3.27 4.48 -0.34
C THR A 31 -4.57 3.91 -0.92
N PHE A 32 -5.48 3.46 -0.06
CA PHE A 32 -6.74 2.88 -0.48
C PHE A 32 -7.88 3.23 0.49
N THR A 33 -9.11 3.19 0.01
CA THR A 33 -10.31 3.29 0.85
C THR A 33 -10.76 1.86 1.22
N PRO A 34 -10.65 1.44 2.50
CA PRO A 34 -11.04 0.11 2.94
C PRO A 34 -12.55 -0.14 2.80
N GLY A 35 -12.91 -1.40 2.66
CA GLY A 35 -14.32 -1.81 2.66
C GLY A 35 -15.03 -1.60 1.32
N PRO A 36 -16.35 -1.87 1.29
CA PRO A 36 -17.16 -1.72 0.09
C PRO A 36 -17.37 -0.25 -0.26
N GLN A 37 -17.21 0.08 -1.53
CA GLN A 37 -17.64 1.33 -2.13
C GLN A 37 -18.85 1.01 -3.01
N GLU A 38 -19.99 1.58 -2.67
CA GLU A 38 -21.20 1.47 -3.46
C GLU A 38 -21.21 2.60 -4.49
N VAL A 39 -21.20 2.24 -5.78
CA VAL A 39 -21.45 3.20 -6.86
C VAL A 39 -22.87 2.92 -7.36
N GLU A 40 -23.78 3.87 -7.14
CA GLU A 40 -25.11 3.81 -7.74
C GLU A 40 -24.97 4.04 -9.26
N ILE A 41 -25.37 3.03 -10.05
CA ILE A 41 -25.37 3.12 -11.52
C ILE A 41 -26.68 3.79 -11.95
N ASP A 42 -26.61 5.08 -12.27
CA ASP A 42 -27.81 5.92 -12.46
C ASP A 42 -28.49 5.77 -13.85
N ARG A 43 -27.83 5.18 -14.88
CA ARG A 43 -28.46 4.90 -16.21
C ARG A 43 -27.87 3.68 -16.95
N GLY A 44 -28.72 3.03 -17.76
CA GLY A 44 -28.39 1.91 -18.67
C GLY A 44 -29.00 0.57 -18.24
N ASP A 45 -28.84 -0.49 -19.06
CA ASP A 45 -29.36 -1.85 -18.82
C ASP A 45 -28.85 -2.54 -17.53
N ASN A 46 -27.90 -1.92 -16.82
CA ASN A 46 -27.41 -2.37 -15.52
C ASN A 46 -28.15 -1.72 -14.32
N ARG A 47 -29.27 -1.03 -14.59
CA ARG A 47 -30.12 -0.43 -13.55
C ARG A 47 -30.45 -1.46 -12.46
N GLY A 48 -30.12 -1.15 -11.21
CA GLY A 48 -30.40 -2.02 -10.05
C GLY A 48 -29.29 -3.02 -9.68
N ARG A 49 -28.11 -2.98 -10.31
CA ARG A 49 -26.94 -3.76 -9.86
C ARG A 49 -25.92 -2.88 -9.13
N THR A 50 -25.81 -3.05 -7.81
CA THR A 50 -24.74 -2.46 -7.00
C THR A 50 -23.45 -3.22 -7.26
N VAL A 51 -22.48 -2.58 -7.92
CA VAL A 51 -21.12 -3.15 -8.04
C VAL A 51 -20.35 -2.76 -6.78
N ARG A 52 -20.08 -3.75 -5.92
CA ARG A 52 -19.35 -3.55 -4.67
C ARG A 52 -17.85 -3.58 -4.95
N HIS A 53 -17.22 -2.41 -5.04
CA HIS A 53 -15.76 -2.33 -5.13
C HIS A 53 -15.15 -2.40 -3.73
N MET A 54 -14.26 -3.36 -3.47
CA MET A 54 -13.59 -3.51 -2.18
C MET A 54 -12.18 -2.89 -2.24
N ASN A 55 -11.77 -2.18 -1.20
CA ASN A 55 -10.39 -1.69 -1.03
C ASN A 55 -9.89 -0.85 -2.23
N VAL A 56 -10.66 0.18 -2.59
CA VAL A 56 -10.40 1.00 -3.78
C VAL A 56 -9.09 1.76 -3.64
N VAL A 57 -8.12 1.44 -4.50
CA VAL A 57 -6.82 2.12 -4.56
C VAL A 57 -7.02 3.57 -5.01
N ARG A 58 -6.42 4.50 -4.26
CA ARG A 58 -6.44 5.94 -4.51
C ARG A 58 -5.11 6.46 -5.04
N SER A 59 -4.00 5.87 -4.60
CA SER A 59 -2.68 6.22 -5.10
C SER A 59 -1.68 5.08 -4.90
N VAL A 60 -0.64 5.06 -5.74
CA VAL A 60 0.51 4.15 -5.64
C VAL A 60 1.77 4.99 -5.77
N ARG A 61 2.68 4.88 -4.80
CA ARG A 61 3.92 5.66 -4.77
C ARG A 61 5.11 4.80 -4.37
N ILE A 62 6.16 4.81 -5.19
CA ILE A 62 7.46 4.24 -4.79
C ILE A 62 8.11 5.18 -3.78
N LEU A 63 8.42 4.65 -2.59
CA LEU A 63 9.09 5.37 -1.51
C LEU A 63 10.62 5.33 -1.65
N GLY A 64 11.15 4.27 -2.28
CA GLY A 64 12.58 4.13 -2.52
C GLY A 64 13.01 2.68 -2.71
N ALA A 65 14.30 2.49 -3.01
CA ALA A 65 14.90 1.17 -3.16
C ALA A 65 15.23 0.55 -1.80
N TRP A 66 15.01 -0.75 -1.66
CA TRP A 66 15.46 -1.55 -0.53
C TRP A 66 16.51 -2.58 -0.99
N THR A 67 17.66 -2.57 -0.30
CA THR A 67 18.85 -3.34 -0.68
C THR A 67 19.12 -4.53 0.25
N GLY A 68 18.16 -4.90 1.09
CA GLY A 68 18.32 -5.93 2.13
C GLY A 68 18.79 -5.39 3.49
N ARG A 69 19.15 -4.10 3.56
CA ARG A 69 19.53 -3.41 4.80
C ARG A 69 18.34 -2.66 5.41
N PRO A 70 18.32 -2.46 6.74
CA PRO A 70 17.28 -1.66 7.37
C PRO A 70 17.26 -0.24 6.82
N ALA A 71 16.07 0.27 6.52
CA ALA A 71 15.87 1.62 5.98
C ALA A 71 14.55 2.22 6.47
N LEU A 72 14.49 3.55 6.54
CA LEU A 72 13.33 4.30 6.98
C LEU A 72 12.84 5.19 5.84
N TYR A 73 11.54 5.12 5.54
CA TYR A 73 10.92 5.86 4.45
C TYR A 73 9.84 6.79 4.98
N ALA A 74 9.72 7.97 4.37
CA ALA A 74 8.61 8.87 4.63
C ALA A 74 7.35 8.35 3.93
N LEU A 75 6.23 8.36 4.66
CA LEU A 75 4.91 8.16 4.10
C LEU A 75 4.30 9.51 3.68
N PRO A 76 3.38 9.53 2.71
CA PRO A 76 2.66 10.75 2.38
C PRO A 76 1.84 11.25 3.58
N ASP A 77 1.97 12.54 3.92
CA ASP A 77 1.29 13.14 5.07
C ASP A 77 -0.23 13.20 4.93
N ALA A 78 -0.73 13.35 3.69
CA ALA A 78 -2.15 13.52 3.41
C ALA A 78 -2.84 12.16 3.23
N ARG A 79 -3.61 11.76 4.24
CA ARG A 79 -4.63 10.71 4.15
C ARG A 79 -5.97 11.33 4.47
N GLU A 80 -6.91 11.22 3.55
CA GLU A 80 -8.28 11.63 3.82
C GLU A 80 -8.88 10.72 4.92
N PRO A 81 -9.83 11.21 5.72
CA PRO A 81 -10.56 10.37 6.67
C PRO A 81 -11.09 9.09 6.01
N GLY A 82 -10.87 7.96 6.68
CA GLY A 82 -11.26 6.64 6.15
C GLY A 82 -10.31 6.05 5.10
N GLN A 83 -9.15 6.66 4.82
CA GLN A 83 -8.11 6.03 3.98
C GLN A 83 -7.08 5.26 4.80
N ALA A 84 -6.68 4.09 4.30
CA ALA A 84 -5.60 3.27 4.82
C ALA A 84 -4.39 3.26 3.87
N VAL A 85 -3.24 2.81 4.39
CA VAL A 85 -2.01 2.65 3.59
C VAL A 85 -1.50 1.22 3.70
N ALA A 86 -1.30 0.57 2.56
CA ALA A 86 -0.52 -0.66 2.48
C ALA A 86 0.90 -0.33 2.05
N VAL A 87 1.89 -0.86 2.77
CA VAL A 87 3.30 -0.81 2.38
C VAL A 87 3.69 -2.18 1.85
N LEU A 88 4.23 -2.20 0.64
CA LEU A 88 4.70 -3.40 -0.03
C LEU A 88 6.22 -3.30 -0.20
N VAL A 89 6.93 -4.38 0.13
CA VAL A 89 8.32 -4.55 -0.31
C VAL A 89 8.29 -5.47 -1.52
N GLN A 90 8.57 -4.94 -2.71
CA GLN A 90 8.40 -5.63 -3.99
C GLN A 90 9.73 -5.78 -4.70
N ALA A 91 10.05 -6.99 -5.17
CA ALA A 91 11.22 -7.22 -6.02
C ALA A 91 11.11 -6.42 -7.32
N LYS A 92 12.22 -5.84 -7.80
CA LYS A 92 12.20 -5.02 -9.02
C LYS A 92 12.03 -5.85 -10.29
N ASP A 93 12.70 -7.00 -10.34
CA ASP A 93 12.80 -7.80 -11.57
C ASP A 93 11.54 -8.65 -11.79
N ASP A 94 11.18 -9.50 -10.83
CA ASP A 94 10.06 -10.44 -10.95
C ASP A 94 8.74 -9.93 -10.33
N ARG A 95 8.75 -8.71 -9.79
CA ARG A 95 7.59 -8.03 -9.16
C ARG A 95 6.94 -8.79 -8.02
N ARG A 96 7.56 -9.84 -7.48
CA ARG A 96 6.99 -10.56 -6.33
C ARG A 96 6.99 -9.67 -5.10
N ILE A 97 5.94 -9.79 -4.30
CA ILE A 97 5.85 -9.12 -3.00
C ILE A 97 6.61 -9.97 -1.98
N LEU A 98 7.63 -9.38 -1.36
CA LEU A 98 8.46 -10.02 -0.33
C LEU A 98 7.79 -9.95 1.04
N ASN A 99 7.13 -8.84 1.34
CA ASN A 99 6.27 -8.67 2.50
C ASN A 99 5.33 -7.47 2.31
N ALA A 100 4.28 -7.40 3.13
CA ALA A 100 3.35 -6.27 3.18
C ALA A 100 2.87 -6.01 4.60
N ALA A 101 2.54 -4.76 4.90
CA ALA A 101 1.86 -4.38 6.14
C ALA A 101 0.88 -3.24 5.87
N VAL A 102 -0.16 -3.14 6.71
CA VAL A 102 -1.21 -2.13 6.57
C VAL A 102 -1.21 -1.22 7.79
N LEU A 103 -1.19 0.09 7.53
CA LEU A 103 -1.57 1.12 8.48
C LEU A 103 -3.05 1.43 8.25
N GLY A 104 -3.87 1.13 9.25
CA GLY A 104 -5.31 1.37 9.21
C GLY A 104 -5.66 2.84 9.02
N PRO A 105 -6.93 3.13 8.71
CA PRO A 105 -7.42 4.49 8.72
C PRO A 105 -7.27 5.13 10.11
N HIS A 106 -7.15 6.46 10.12
CA HIS A 106 -7.25 7.26 11.33
C HIS A 106 -8.64 7.15 11.95
#